data_AF-A0A1Z5IZV1-F1
#
_entry.id   AF-A0A1Z5IZV1-F1
#
_cell.length_a   1.000
_cell.length_b   1.000
_cell.length_c   1.000
_cell.angle_alpha   90.00
_cell.angle_beta   90.00
_cell.angle_gamma   90.00
#
_symmetry.space_group_name_H-M   'P 1'
#
loop_
_entity.id
_entity.type
_entity.pdbx_description
1 polymer ?
#
loop_
_entity_poly.entity_id
_entity_poly.type
_entity_poly.pdbx_seq_one_letter_code
_entity_poly.pdbx_strand_id
1 'polypeptide(L)'
;MEYFDFEFSHMKKMLLPLGLTTGGLQLLFLYFFAIVGRFDTEDGSSMLTHYNAVLALATIGTMCVLAIYGTVLAGRYLVHDYVGMNKSKTYLLPISRKALFYTKTKAFTASLSLAMAVGLLVSNLTFMTTDVIVPLTKDQSFTHILNIIVSTIVCICLTLTVVLFSSFIGIKLDSAVKGITASIIFVVFLSNLAAIALMSYELVSLLIAVALIVIATMVCISMGNEIDKSEAL
;
A
#
# COMPACT_ATOMS: atom_id res chain seq x y z
N MET A 1 5.22 20.32 14.79
CA MET A 1 6.03 19.93 13.61
C MET A 1 7.27 19.14 14.04
N GLU A 2 8.01 19.58 15.07
CA GLU A 2 9.24 18.89 15.53
C GLU A 2 9.13 17.36 15.74
N TYR A 3 8.05 16.87 16.36
CA TYR A 3 7.88 15.42 16.57
C TYR A 3 7.62 14.62 15.28
N PHE A 4 7.01 15.24 14.26
CA PHE A 4 6.79 14.59 12.97
C PHE A 4 8.10 14.48 12.20
N ASP A 5 8.91 15.54 12.19
CA ASP A 5 10.20 15.56 11.49
C ASP A 5 11.17 14.57 12.12
N PHE A 6 11.15 14.42 13.45
CA PHE A 6 11.91 13.41 14.16
C PHE A 6 11.50 11.98 13.73
N GLU A 7 10.22 11.63 13.82
CA GLU A 7 9.73 10.30 13.44
C GLU A 7 9.94 10.01 11.94
N PHE A 8 9.75 11.01 11.06
CA PHE A 8 10.01 10.87 9.64
C PHE A 8 11.50 10.65 9.33
N SER A 9 12.39 11.36 10.02
CA SER A 9 13.84 11.17 9.87
C SER A 9 14.28 9.75 10.28
N HIS A 10 13.64 9.19 11.30
CA HIS A 10 13.87 7.81 11.73
C HIS A 10 13.45 6.80 10.65
N MET A 11 12.36 7.09 9.95
CA MET A 11 11.83 6.26 8.86
C MET A 11 12.51 6.48 7.51
N LYS A 12 13.35 7.51 7.35
CA LYS A 12 14.08 7.80 6.10
C LYS A 12 14.95 6.63 5.62
N LYS A 13 15.51 5.85 6.56
CA LYS A 13 16.31 4.65 6.26
C LYS A 13 15.51 3.54 5.57
N MET A 14 14.17 3.55 5.72
CA MET A 14 13.26 2.58 5.12
C MET A 14 12.82 2.98 3.70
N LEU A 15 12.91 4.26 3.33
CA LEU A 15 12.42 4.77 2.04
C LEU A 15 13.10 4.10 0.84
N LEU A 16 14.43 4.02 0.86
CA LEU A 16 15.19 3.45 -0.25
C LEU A 16 14.93 1.93 -0.43
N PRO A 17 15.06 1.07 0.60
CA PRO A 17 14.79 -0.35 0.42
C PRO A 17 13.34 -0.61 0.04
N LEU A 18 12.37 0.11 0.62
CA LEU A 18 10.95 -0.04 0.29
C LEU A 18 10.64 0.40 -1.15
N GLY A 19 11.25 1.51 -1.60
CA GLY A 19 11.11 2.00 -2.98
C GLY A 19 11.71 1.00 -3.99
N LEU A 20 12.89 0.46 -3.69
CA LEU A 20 13.53 -0.57 -4.53
C LEU A 20 12.71 -1.85 -4.59
N THR A 21 12.19 -2.33 -3.46
CA THR A 21 11.31 -3.52 -3.46
C THR A 21 10.03 -3.27 -4.24
N THR A 22 9.42 -2.08 -4.07
CA THR A 22 8.19 -1.70 -4.79
C THR A 22 8.43 -1.66 -6.29
N GLY A 23 9.46 -0.95 -6.74
CA GLY A 23 9.79 -0.84 -8.16
C GLY A 23 10.20 -2.18 -8.77
N GLY A 24 10.99 -2.98 -8.05
CA GLY A 24 11.39 -4.32 -8.50
C GLY A 24 10.21 -5.28 -8.65
N LEU A 25 9.31 -5.32 -7.67
CA LEU A 25 8.09 -6.13 -7.72
C LEU A 25 7.16 -5.70 -8.85
N GLN A 26 6.97 -4.39 -9.04
CA GLN A 26 6.10 -3.86 -10.10
C GLN A 26 6.64 -4.23 -11.48
N LEU A 27 7.95 -4.04 -11.71
CA LEU A 27 8.57 -4.46 -12.97
C LEU A 27 8.46 -5.96 -13.20
N LEU A 28 8.72 -6.76 -12.17
CA LEU A 28 8.62 -8.21 -12.27
C LEU A 28 7.22 -8.61 -12.73
N PHE A 29 6.16 -8.08 -12.11
CA PHE A 29 4.80 -8.44 -12.50
C PHE A 29 4.41 -7.87 -13.88
N LEU A 30 4.81 -6.64 -14.22
CA LEU A 30 4.54 -6.06 -15.53
C LEU A 30 5.14 -6.92 -16.65
N TYR A 31 6.42 -7.28 -16.54
CA TYR A 31 7.06 -8.15 -17.53
C TYR A 31 6.47 -9.56 -17.53
N PHE A 32 6.18 -10.12 -16.36
CA PHE A 32 5.55 -11.44 -16.27
C PHE A 32 4.22 -11.48 -17.03
N PHE A 33 3.30 -10.57 -16.74
CA PHE A 33 1.98 -10.56 -17.37
C PHE A 33 2.05 -10.19 -18.86
N ALA A 34 2.95 -9.27 -19.26
CA ALA A 34 3.14 -8.93 -20.66
C ALA A 34 3.71 -10.10 -21.48
N ILE A 35 4.67 -10.85 -20.92
CA ILE A 35 5.24 -12.03 -21.57
C ILE A 35 4.20 -13.14 -21.68
N VAL A 36 3.47 -13.42 -20.59
CA VAL A 36 2.38 -14.42 -20.60
C VAL A 36 1.33 -14.06 -21.65
N GLY A 37 0.89 -12.81 -21.70
CA GLY A 37 -0.08 -12.34 -22.69
C GLY A 37 0.38 -12.49 -24.14
N ARG A 38 1.70 -12.49 -24.40
CA ARG A 38 2.25 -12.74 -25.74
C ARG A 38 2.24 -14.21 -26.14
N PHE A 39 2.39 -15.12 -25.18
CA PHE A 39 2.34 -16.56 -25.44
C PHE A 39 0.90 -17.09 -25.51
N ASP A 40 -0.05 -16.37 -24.90
CA ASP A 40 -1.48 -16.66 -24.93
C ASP A 40 -2.13 -16.28 -26.27
N THR A 41 -1.79 -17.04 -27.32
CA THR A 41 -2.17 -16.80 -28.72
C THR A 41 -3.36 -17.63 -29.21
N GLU A 42 -3.95 -18.46 -28.35
CA GLU A 42 -5.16 -19.22 -28.66
C GLU A 42 -6.42 -18.39 -28.31
N ASP A 43 -7.30 -18.22 -29.29
CA ASP A 43 -8.65 -17.65 -29.21
C ASP A 43 -8.80 -16.19 -28.74
N GLY A 44 -8.70 -15.25 -29.68
CA GLY A 44 -9.60 -14.08 -29.89
C GLY A 44 -9.86 -13.03 -28.78
N SER A 45 -9.59 -13.34 -27.51
CA SER A 45 -9.93 -12.57 -26.32
C SER A 45 -8.82 -12.66 -25.26
N SER A 46 -7.55 -12.60 -25.69
CA SER A 46 -6.42 -12.59 -24.75
C SER A 46 -6.35 -11.24 -24.03
N MET A 47 -7.07 -11.16 -22.90
CA MET A 47 -7.17 -10.01 -22.01
C MET A 47 -5.80 -9.43 -21.65
N LEU A 48 -4.79 -10.29 -21.52
CA LEU A 48 -3.39 -9.95 -21.20
C LEU A 48 -2.61 -9.31 -22.36
N THR A 49 -3.20 -9.18 -23.55
CA THR A 49 -2.57 -8.43 -24.66
C THR A 49 -2.81 -6.92 -24.58
N HIS A 50 -3.76 -6.49 -23.72
CA HIS A 50 -4.07 -5.09 -23.48
C HIS A 50 -3.25 -4.50 -22.34
N TYR A 51 -2.77 -3.27 -22.54
CA TYR A 51 -1.90 -2.59 -21.58
C TYR A 51 -2.58 -2.40 -20.21
N ASN A 52 -3.86 -2.01 -20.20
CA ASN A 52 -4.61 -1.78 -18.96
C ASN A 52 -4.75 -3.04 -18.11
N ALA A 53 -4.95 -4.20 -18.75
CA ALA A 53 -5.06 -5.46 -18.03
C ALA A 53 -3.74 -5.85 -17.37
N VAL A 54 -2.63 -5.73 -18.11
CA VAL A 54 -1.28 -5.97 -17.60
C VAL A 54 -0.96 -5.03 -16.43
N LEU A 55 -1.22 -3.73 -16.60
CA LEU A 55 -1.01 -2.72 -15.57
C LEU A 55 -1.85 -2.99 -14.32
N ALA A 56 -3.14 -3.29 -14.47
CA ALA A 56 -4.04 -3.57 -13.36
C ALA A 56 -3.57 -4.79 -12.55
N LEU A 57 -3.30 -5.91 -13.23
CA LEU A 57 -2.86 -7.15 -12.59
C LEU A 57 -1.50 -6.99 -11.89
N ALA A 58 -0.55 -6.31 -12.54
CA ALA A 58 0.74 -6.04 -11.93
C ALA A 58 0.61 -5.18 -10.67
N THR A 59 -0.20 -4.13 -10.74
CA THR A 59 -0.46 -3.21 -9.63
C THR A 59 -1.14 -3.91 -8.45
N ILE A 60 -1.99 -4.89 -8.70
CA ILE A 60 -2.63 -5.65 -7.62
C ILE A 60 -1.68 -6.67 -7.03
N GLY A 61 -0.88 -7.34 -7.86
CA GLY A 61 0.19 -8.20 -7.40
C GLY A 61 1.14 -7.46 -6.46
N THR A 62 1.55 -6.24 -6.82
CA THR A 62 2.39 -5.41 -5.95
C THR A 62 1.67 -4.96 -4.70
N MET A 63 0.42 -4.51 -4.81
CA MET A 63 -0.41 -4.17 -3.64
C MET A 63 -0.47 -5.32 -2.64
N CYS A 64 -0.67 -6.57 -3.09
CA CYS A 64 -0.75 -7.74 -2.22
C CYS A 64 0.53 -7.93 -1.39
N VAL A 65 1.69 -7.92 -2.07
CA VAL A 65 2.98 -8.14 -1.41
C VAL A 65 3.32 -6.96 -0.50
N LEU A 66 3.09 -5.72 -0.95
CA LEU A 66 3.37 -4.51 -0.18
C LEU A 66 2.42 -4.33 1.00
N ALA A 67 1.18 -4.80 0.93
CA ALA A 67 0.26 -4.78 2.06
C ALA A 67 0.76 -5.68 3.19
N ILE A 68 1.21 -6.89 2.88
CA ILE A 68 1.76 -7.83 3.87
C ILE A 68 3.08 -7.27 4.43
N TYR A 69 4.01 -6.88 3.55
CA TYR A 69 5.30 -6.32 3.96
C TYR A 69 5.14 -5.02 4.77
N GLY A 70 4.24 -4.14 4.33
CA GLY A 70 3.88 -2.92 5.03
C GLY A 70 3.26 -3.18 6.40
N THR A 71 2.46 -4.24 6.56
CA THR A 71 1.96 -4.65 7.88
C THR A 71 3.07 -5.18 8.79
N VAL A 72 4.07 -5.90 8.26
CA VAL A 72 5.25 -6.30 9.03
C VAL A 72 6.02 -5.07 9.53
N LEU A 73 6.22 -4.07 8.66
CA LEU A 73 6.86 -2.81 9.03
C LEU A 73 6.04 -2.02 10.06
N ALA A 74 4.72 -1.91 9.87
CA ALA A 74 3.81 -1.32 10.85
C ALA A 74 3.88 -2.09 12.17
N GLY A 75 4.04 -3.41 12.14
CA GLY A 75 4.27 -4.25 13.32
C GLY A 75 5.47 -3.79 14.14
N ARG A 76 6.58 -3.43 13.47
CA ARG A 76 7.83 -3.00 14.09
C ARG A 76 7.82 -1.54 14.55
N TYR A 77 7.27 -0.64 13.75
CA TYR A 77 7.36 0.81 13.98
C TYR A 77 6.13 1.44 14.63
N LEU A 78 4.97 0.79 14.52
CA LEU A 78 3.70 1.29 15.02
C LEU A 78 3.18 0.39 16.14
N VAL A 79 2.91 -0.89 15.86
CA VAL A 79 2.25 -1.81 16.80
C VAL A 79 3.13 -2.11 18.02
N HIS A 80 4.44 -2.29 17.84
CA HIS A 80 5.39 -2.65 18.89
C HIS A 80 5.35 -1.72 20.12
N ASP A 81 5.09 -0.43 19.92
CA ASP A 81 5.07 0.58 20.99
C ASP A 81 3.76 0.58 21.80
N TYR A 82 2.71 -0.08 21.28
CA TYR A 82 1.39 -0.18 21.92
C TYR A 82 1.07 -1.59 22.43
N VAL A 83 2.03 -2.51 22.34
CA VAL A 83 1.87 -3.91 22.75
C VAL A 83 2.71 -4.25 23.98
N GLY A 84 2.13 -5.02 24.91
CA GLY A 84 2.81 -5.56 26.09
C GLY A 84 3.50 -4.51 26.97
N MET A 85 4.72 -4.81 27.44
CA MET A 85 5.48 -3.93 28.34
C MET A 85 5.91 -2.60 27.70
N ASN A 86 5.99 -2.54 26.36
CA ASN A 86 6.34 -1.29 25.68
C ASN A 86 5.21 -0.27 25.75
N LYS A 87 3.95 -0.74 25.81
CA LYS A 87 2.80 0.11 26.10
C LYS A 87 3.01 0.91 27.39
N SER A 88 3.65 0.35 28.42
CA SER A 88 3.91 1.05 29.68
C SER A 88 4.99 2.12 29.55
N LYS A 89 6.01 1.91 28.70
CA LYS A 89 7.08 2.90 28.46
C LYS A 89 6.54 4.19 27.85
N THR A 90 5.46 4.09 27.09
CA THR A 90 4.76 5.25 26.52
C THR A 90 4.16 6.17 27.60
N TYR A 91 4.01 5.73 28.86
CA TYR A 91 3.56 6.59 29.98
C TYR A 91 4.68 7.52 30.46
N LEU A 92 5.94 7.20 30.17
CA LEU A 92 7.10 7.96 30.64
C LEU A 92 7.44 9.13 29.70
N LEU A 93 6.78 9.21 28.54
CA LEU A 93 7.02 10.27 27.57
C LEU A 93 6.21 11.52 27.94
N PRO A 94 6.79 12.73 27.82
CA PRO A 94 6.12 14.00 28.14
C PRO A 94 5.17 14.45 27.01
N ILE A 95 4.43 13.52 26.41
CA ILE A 95 3.51 13.72 25.28
C ILE A 95 2.30 12.80 25.49
N SER A 96 1.08 13.28 25.20
CA SER A 96 -0.12 12.44 25.28
C SER A 96 -0.04 11.28 24.28
N ARG A 97 -0.46 10.07 24.66
CA ARG A 97 -0.31 8.89 23.80
C ARG A 97 -1.13 8.98 22.53
N LYS A 98 -2.29 9.64 22.62
CA LYS A 98 -3.11 9.98 21.46
C LYS A 98 -2.35 10.83 20.46
N ALA A 99 -1.66 11.88 20.90
CA ALA A 99 -0.86 12.72 20.02
C ALA A 99 0.36 11.97 19.44
N LEU A 100 1.02 11.14 20.26
CA LEU A 100 2.11 10.28 19.80
C LEU A 100 1.64 9.28 18.74
N PHE A 101 0.49 8.63 18.97
CA PHE A 101 -0.11 7.66 18.06
C PHE A 101 -0.40 8.29 16.70
N TYR A 102 -1.04 9.46 16.68
CA TYR A 102 -1.31 10.16 15.43
C TYR A 102 -0.04 10.59 14.71
N THR A 103 0.98 11.04 15.44
CA THR A 103 2.24 11.49 14.85
C THR A 103 2.98 10.32 14.20
N LYS A 104 3.12 9.20 14.91
CA LYS A 104 3.71 7.96 14.37
C LYS A 104 2.93 7.43 13.18
N THR A 105 1.60 7.36 13.29
CA THR A 105 0.76 6.89 12.20
C THR A 105 0.92 7.76 10.95
N LYS A 106 0.90 9.09 11.09
CA LYS A 106 1.09 10.02 9.96
C LYS A 106 2.48 9.91 9.33
N ALA A 107 3.53 9.84 10.14
CA ALA A 107 4.89 9.74 9.63
C ALA A 107 5.13 8.38 8.94
N PHE A 108 4.53 7.31 9.46
CA PHE A 108 4.56 5.99 8.84
C PHE A 108 3.81 5.96 7.51
N THR A 109 2.58 6.46 7.46
CA THR A 109 1.81 6.47 6.20
C THR A 109 2.44 7.38 5.15
N ALA A 110 2.99 8.52 5.53
CA ALA A 110 3.69 9.43 4.62
C ALA A 110 5.00 8.82 4.06
N SER A 111 5.78 8.14 4.89
CA SER A 111 7.00 7.47 4.42
C SER A 111 6.68 6.28 3.51
N LEU A 112 5.67 5.47 3.86
CA LEU A 112 5.21 4.36 3.04
C LEU A 112 4.70 4.85 1.68
N SER A 113 3.83 5.87 1.67
CA SER A 113 3.24 6.40 0.43
C SER A 113 4.29 7.03 -0.48
N LEU A 114 5.26 7.77 0.07
CA LEU A 114 6.32 8.38 -0.72
C LEU A 114 7.21 7.32 -1.39
N ALA A 115 7.63 6.30 -0.64
CA ALA A 115 8.44 5.23 -1.19
C ALA A 115 7.70 4.44 -2.28
N MET A 116 6.41 4.14 -2.06
CA MET A 116 5.57 3.47 -3.03
C MET A 116 5.36 4.32 -4.28
N ALA A 117 5.07 5.61 -4.14
CA ALA A 117 4.86 6.52 -5.27
C ALA A 117 6.08 6.58 -6.17
N VAL A 118 7.28 6.75 -5.61
CA VAL A 118 8.52 6.78 -6.39
C VAL A 118 8.77 5.42 -7.04
N GLY A 119 8.64 4.32 -6.29
CA GLY A 119 8.87 2.97 -6.82
C GLY A 119 7.92 2.60 -7.97
N LEU A 120 6.62 2.88 -7.81
CA LEU A 120 5.58 2.60 -8.82
C LEU A 120 5.73 3.49 -10.05
N LEU A 121 5.99 4.79 -9.88
CA LEU A 121 6.17 5.69 -11.03
C LEU A 121 7.41 5.31 -11.85
N VAL A 122 8.55 5.06 -11.20
CA VAL A 122 9.78 4.66 -11.89
C VAL A 122 9.61 3.34 -12.65
N SER A 123 8.97 2.35 -12.03
CA SER A 123 8.71 1.04 -12.66
C SER A 123 7.71 1.12 -13.82
N ASN A 124 6.60 1.82 -13.66
CA ASN A 124 5.62 1.99 -14.73
C ASN A 124 6.21 2.77 -15.91
N LEU A 125 6.99 3.84 -15.66
CA LEU A 125 7.65 4.61 -16.71
C LEU A 125 8.71 3.78 -17.45
N THR A 126 9.51 3.00 -16.73
CA THR A 126 10.54 2.14 -17.36
C THR A 126 9.91 1.05 -18.21
N PHE A 127 8.80 0.44 -17.77
CA PHE A 127 8.03 -0.49 -18.60
C PHE A 127 7.46 0.19 -19.84
N MET A 128 6.84 1.37 -19.69
CA MET A 128 6.32 2.15 -20.82
C MET A 128 7.41 2.47 -21.86
N THR A 129 8.60 2.89 -21.43
CA THR A 129 9.72 3.13 -22.36
C THR A 129 10.19 1.86 -23.07
N THR A 130 10.11 0.71 -22.39
CA THR A 130 10.51 -0.57 -22.96
C THR A 130 9.49 -1.05 -23.99
N ASP A 131 8.20 -0.89 -23.70
CA ASP A 131 7.09 -1.27 -24.61
C ASP A 131 7.10 -0.46 -25.92
N VAL A 132 7.59 0.79 -25.88
CA VAL A 132 7.80 1.61 -27.10
C VAL A 132 8.92 1.05 -27.99
N ILE A 133 9.98 0.48 -27.40
CA ILE A 133 11.13 -0.07 -28.14
C ILE A 133 10.84 -1.50 -28.61
N VAL A 134 10.21 -2.29 -27.74
CA VAL A 134 9.84 -3.69 -27.96
C VAL A 134 8.35 -3.79 -27.66
N PRO A 135 7.45 -3.82 -28.67
CA PRO A 135 6.02 -3.87 -28.46
C PRO A 135 5.64 -5.20 -27.79
N LEU A 136 5.43 -5.15 -26.48
CA LEU A 136 4.99 -6.28 -25.66
C LEU A 136 3.47 -6.31 -25.56
N THR A 137 2.82 -5.16 -25.62
CA THR A 137 1.36 -5.01 -25.65
C THR A 137 0.87 -4.54 -27.02
N LYS A 138 -0.43 -4.73 -27.31
CA LYS A 138 -1.03 -4.35 -28.61
C LYS A 138 -1.35 -2.86 -28.73
N ASP A 139 -1.49 -2.17 -27.60
CA ASP A 139 -1.96 -0.78 -27.54
C ASP A 139 -0.77 0.21 -27.54
N GLN A 140 -0.99 1.44 -28.01
CA GLN A 140 0.06 2.47 -27.98
C GLN A 140 0.29 2.97 -26.55
N SER A 141 1.48 2.77 -25.99
CA SER A 141 1.76 2.99 -24.56
C SER A 141 1.56 4.44 -24.08
N PHE A 142 1.68 5.45 -24.96
CA PHE A 142 1.56 6.88 -24.59
C PHE A 142 0.14 7.34 -24.23
N THR A 143 -0.90 6.66 -24.70
CA THR A 143 -2.29 7.02 -24.38
C THR A 143 -2.67 6.64 -22.95
N HIS A 144 -1.83 5.83 -22.28
CA HIS A 144 -2.11 5.24 -20.97
C HIS A 144 -1.42 5.95 -19.78
N ILE A 145 -0.86 7.14 -19.98
CA ILE A 145 -0.22 7.92 -18.89
C ILE A 145 -1.19 8.21 -17.75
N LEU A 146 -2.44 8.55 -18.07
CA LEU A 146 -3.48 8.78 -17.05
C LEU A 146 -3.73 7.51 -16.22
N ASN A 147 -3.77 6.36 -16.89
CA ASN A 147 -4.03 5.05 -16.27
C ASN A 147 -2.88 4.66 -15.34
N ILE A 148 -1.63 4.99 -15.69
CA ILE A 148 -0.47 4.84 -14.81
C ILE A 148 -0.63 5.67 -13.54
N ILE A 149 -1.04 6.94 -13.66
CA ILE A 149 -1.23 7.82 -12.50
C ILE A 149 -2.36 7.30 -11.61
N VAL A 150 -3.52 6.96 -12.20
CA VAL A 150 -4.68 6.47 -11.48
C VAL A 150 -4.38 5.14 -10.78
N SER A 151 -3.81 4.16 -11.48
CA SER A 151 -3.43 2.87 -10.89
C SER A 151 -2.41 3.03 -9.76
N THR A 152 -1.44 3.94 -9.89
CA THR A 152 -0.48 4.25 -8.83
C THR A 152 -1.18 4.79 -7.58
N ILE A 153 -2.08 5.75 -7.73
CA ILE A 153 -2.83 6.32 -6.59
C ILE A 153 -3.70 5.25 -5.94
N VAL A 154 -4.43 4.46 -6.74
CA VAL A 154 -5.27 3.36 -6.26
C VAL A 154 -4.45 2.34 -5.47
N CYS A 155 -3.29 1.92 -5.99
CA CYS A 155 -2.39 0.98 -5.33
C CYS A 155 -1.95 1.48 -3.96
N ILE A 156 -1.54 2.75 -3.88
CA ILE A 156 -1.08 3.38 -2.63
C ILE A 156 -2.23 3.43 -1.63
N CYS A 157 -3.40 3.93 -2.04
CA CYS A 157 -4.57 4.04 -1.17
C CYS A 157 -5.01 2.67 -0.62
N LEU A 158 -5.16 1.66 -1.49
CA LEU A 158 -5.59 0.33 -1.06
C LEU A 158 -4.55 -0.33 -0.14
N THR A 159 -3.26 -0.22 -0.46
CA THR A 159 -2.18 -0.75 0.39
C THR A 159 -2.22 -0.09 1.77
N LEU A 160 -2.33 1.24 1.84
CA LEU A 160 -2.41 1.97 3.10
C LEU A 160 -3.62 1.55 3.92
N THR A 161 -4.79 1.40 3.31
CA THR A 161 -6.00 0.94 3.99
C THR A 161 -5.79 -0.44 4.63
N VAL A 162 -5.25 -1.41 3.89
CA VAL A 162 -4.98 -2.75 4.42
C VAL A 162 -3.96 -2.70 5.55
N VAL A 163 -2.87 -1.96 5.38
CA VAL A 163 -1.82 -1.85 6.40
C VAL A 163 -2.36 -1.21 7.68
N LEU A 164 -3.14 -0.13 7.57
CA LEU A 164 -3.73 0.55 8.73
C LEU A 164 -4.72 -0.35 9.48
N PHE A 165 -5.71 -0.94 8.79
CA PHE A 165 -6.67 -1.83 9.46
C PHE A 165 -5.98 -3.03 10.13
N SER A 166 -5.01 -3.63 9.46
CA SER A 166 -4.23 -4.75 10.00
C SER A 166 -3.44 -4.34 11.23
N SER A 167 -2.82 -3.15 11.20
CA SER A 167 -2.09 -2.61 12.35
C SER A 167 -3.01 -2.32 13.54
N PHE A 168 -4.22 -1.82 13.29
CA PHE A 168 -5.22 -1.53 14.32
C PHE A 168 -5.72 -2.81 14.99
N ILE A 169 -5.95 -3.87 14.22
CA ILE A 169 -6.25 -5.20 14.78
C ILE A 169 -5.07 -5.72 15.60
N GLY A 170 -3.84 -5.53 15.12
CA GLY A 170 -2.63 -5.90 15.85
C GLY A 170 -2.51 -5.20 17.21
N ILE A 171 -2.83 -3.91 17.28
CA ILE A 171 -2.86 -3.16 18.54
C ILE A 171 -3.99 -3.66 19.46
N LYS A 172 -5.21 -3.83 18.93
CA LYS A 172 -6.37 -4.26 19.75
C LYS A 172 -6.20 -5.66 20.33
N LEU A 173 -5.56 -6.56 19.59
CA LEU A 173 -5.35 -7.94 20.02
C LEU A 173 -3.99 -8.18 20.69
N ASP A 174 -3.29 -7.10 21.04
CA ASP A 174 -1.99 -7.07 21.72
C ASP A 174 -0.93 -7.96 21.05
N SER A 175 -0.90 -7.98 19.71
CA SER A 175 -0.01 -8.87 18.96
C SER A 175 0.23 -8.41 17.53
N ALA A 176 1.50 -8.14 17.20
CA ALA A 176 1.93 -7.85 15.84
C ALA A 176 1.67 -9.02 14.86
N VAL A 177 1.78 -10.26 15.35
CA VAL A 177 1.54 -11.47 14.53
C VAL A 177 0.08 -11.52 14.09
N LYS A 178 -0.87 -11.22 14.99
CA LYS A 178 -2.30 -11.17 14.65
C LYS A 178 -2.62 -10.07 13.64
N GLY A 179 -1.89 -8.96 13.67
CA GLY A 179 -1.97 -7.91 12.65
C GLY A 179 -1.54 -8.42 11.27
N ILE A 180 -0.41 -9.14 11.19
CA ILE A 180 0.07 -9.73 9.92
C ILE A 180 -0.94 -10.73 9.36
N THR A 181 -1.52 -11.60 10.20
CA THR A 181 -2.55 -12.55 9.74
C THR A 181 -3.80 -11.85 9.22
N ALA A 182 -4.20 -10.72 9.84
CA ALA A 182 -5.33 -9.93 9.34
C ALA A 182 -5.05 -9.32 7.96
N SER A 183 -3.80 -8.87 7.70
CA SER A 183 -3.40 -8.35 6.39
C SER A 183 -3.55 -9.40 5.30
N ILE A 184 -3.12 -10.64 5.56
CA ILE A 184 -3.28 -11.74 4.61
C ILE A 184 -4.76 -11.96 4.26
N ILE A 185 -5.65 -11.96 5.26
CA ILE A 185 -7.10 -12.13 5.05
C ILE A 185 -7.66 -10.96 4.21
N PHE A 186 -7.30 -9.72 4.56
CA PHE A 186 -7.75 -8.54 3.82
C PHE A 186 -7.26 -8.53 2.37
N VAL A 187 -6.00 -8.92 2.13
CA VAL A 187 -5.45 -8.97 0.77
C VAL A 187 -6.23 -9.97 -0.09
N VAL A 188 -6.57 -11.15 0.43
CA VAL A 188 -7.36 -12.15 -0.32
C VAL A 188 -8.73 -11.60 -0.71
N PHE A 189 -9.40 -10.88 0.21
CA PHE A 189 -10.71 -10.30 -0.07
C PHE A 189 -10.65 -9.09 -1.02
N LEU A 190 -9.72 -8.17 -0.77
CA LEU A 190 -9.65 -6.89 -1.45
C LEU A 190 -9.02 -6.99 -2.85
N SER A 191 -8.08 -7.92 -3.06
CA SER A 191 -7.36 -8.07 -4.33
C SER A 191 -8.27 -8.44 -5.50
N ASN A 192 -9.21 -9.37 -5.28
CA ASN A 192 -10.17 -9.79 -6.30
C ASN A 192 -11.12 -8.64 -6.70
N LEU A 193 -11.59 -7.88 -5.71
CA LEU A 193 -12.44 -6.71 -5.96
C LEU A 193 -11.66 -5.61 -6.69
N ALA A 194 -10.42 -5.36 -6.28
CA ALA A 194 -9.54 -4.39 -6.91
C ALA A 194 -9.22 -4.76 -8.36
N ALA A 195 -9.03 -6.06 -8.68
CA ALA A 195 -8.79 -6.57 -10.03
C ALA A 195 -9.91 -6.22 -10.98
N ILE A 196 -11.12 -6.59 -10.63
CA ILE A 196 -12.30 -6.32 -11.46
C ILE A 196 -12.47 -4.81 -11.64
N ALA A 197 -12.28 -4.02 -10.58
CA ALA A 197 -12.46 -2.57 -10.63
C ALA A 197 -11.41 -1.87 -11.51
N LEU A 198 -10.11 -2.19 -11.35
CA LEU A 198 -9.02 -1.58 -12.13
C LEU A 198 -9.08 -1.96 -13.60
N MET A 199 -9.50 -3.19 -13.92
CA MET A 199 -9.55 -3.66 -15.30
C MET A 199 -10.73 -3.09 -16.10
N SER A 200 -11.87 -2.88 -15.45
CA SER A 200 -13.10 -2.45 -16.14
C SER A 200 -13.43 -0.97 -15.95
N TYR A 201 -13.12 -0.37 -14.80
CA TYR A 201 -13.57 0.99 -14.42
C TYR A 201 -12.56 1.74 -13.55
N GLU A 202 -11.49 2.25 -14.16
CA GLU A 202 -10.38 2.91 -13.44
C GLU A 202 -10.84 4.08 -12.54
N LEU A 203 -11.73 4.96 -13.01
CA LEU A 203 -12.23 6.08 -12.19
C LEU A 203 -13.09 5.61 -11.00
N VAL A 204 -13.85 4.53 -11.18
CA VAL A 204 -14.64 3.93 -10.08
C VAL A 204 -13.69 3.30 -9.06
N SER A 205 -12.62 2.65 -9.50
CA SER A 205 -11.58 2.12 -8.61
C SER A 205 -10.93 3.22 -7.76
N LEU A 206 -10.71 4.41 -8.33
CA LEU A 206 -10.22 5.58 -7.61
C LEU A 206 -11.21 6.04 -6.54
N LEU A 207 -12.50 6.14 -6.86
CA LEU A 207 -13.53 6.52 -5.89
C LEU A 207 -13.61 5.52 -4.72
N ILE A 208 -13.55 4.23 -5.01
CA ILE A 208 -13.54 3.17 -3.98
C ILE A 208 -12.29 3.30 -3.10
N ALA A 209 -11.11 3.49 -3.69
CA ALA A 209 -9.86 3.64 -2.96
C ALA A 209 -9.86 4.88 -2.04
N VAL A 210 -10.44 6.01 -2.52
CA VAL A 210 -10.62 7.22 -1.71
C VAL A 210 -11.64 6.99 -0.59
N ALA A 211 -12.76 6.31 -0.85
CA ALA A 211 -13.73 5.99 0.19
C ALA A 211 -13.09 5.12 1.29
N LEU A 212 -12.29 4.13 0.91
CA LEU A 212 -11.59 3.24 1.84
C LEU A 212 -10.54 3.96 2.69
N ILE A 213 -9.80 4.93 2.14
CA ILE A 213 -8.85 5.71 2.94
C ILE A 213 -9.57 6.62 3.93
N VAL A 214 -10.72 7.20 3.54
CA VAL A 214 -11.56 7.99 4.45
C VAL A 214 -12.04 7.13 5.61
N ILE A 215 -12.55 5.92 5.35
CA ILE A 215 -12.94 4.98 6.41
C ILE A 215 -11.75 4.63 7.31
N ALA A 216 -10.57 4.36 6.74
CA ALA A 216 -9.36 4.07 7.51
C ALA A 216 -8.97 5.24 8.42
N THR A 217 -9.09 6.50 7.97
CA THR A 217 -8.83 7.68 8.80
C THR A 217 -9.85 7.83 9.94
N MET A 218 -11.13 7.55 9.70
CA MET A 218 -12.17 7.57 10.73
C MET A 218 -11.89 6.52 11.82
N VAL A 219 -11.48 5.31 11.42
CA VAL A 219 -11.08 4.26 12.37
C VAL A 219 -9.81 4.65 13.14
N CYS A 220 -8.85 5.31 12.48
CA CYS A 220 -7.66 5.85 13.15
C CYS A 220 -8.03 6.85 14.25
N ILE A 221 -8.97 7.76 13.98
CA ILE A 221 -9.46 8.73 14.96
C ILE A 221 -10.14 8.02 16.15
N SER A 222 -10.97 7.00 15.86
CA SER A 222 -11.63 6.20 16.88
C SER A 222 -10.60 5.49 17.78
N MET A 223 -9.57 4.88 17.19
CA MET A 223 -8.49 4.21 17.93
C MET A 223 -7.72 5.20 18.82
N GLY A 224 -7.39 6.38 18.30
CA GLY A 224 -6.71 7.41 19.09
C GLY A 224 -7.52 7.84 20.32
N ASN A 225 -8.84 7.90 20.21
CA ASN A 225 -9.74 8.17 21.35
C ASN A 225 -9.83 7.00 22.33
N GLU A 226 -9.75 5.76 21.86
CA GLU A 226 -9.73 4.56 22.72
C GLU A 226 -8.44 4.48 23.55
N ILE A 227 -7.31 4.84 22.95
CA ILE A 227 -6.00 4.95 23.63
C ILE A 227 -6.06 6.01 24.74
N ASP A 228 -6.66 7.17 24.45
CA ASP A 228 -6.85 8.28 25.41
C ASP A 228 -7.67 7.85 26.63
N LYS A 229 -8.78 7.13 26.40
CA LYS A 229 -9.63 6.61 27.50
C LYS A 229 -8.90 5.61 28.39
N SER A 230 -7.94 4.87 27.85
CA SER A 230 -7.11 3.95 28.63
C SER A 230 -6.04 4.63 29.49
N GLU A 231 -5.86 5.96 29.38
CA GLU A 231 -5.03 6.75 30.29
C GLU A 231 -5.77 7.19 31.56
N ALA A 232 -7.11 7.24 31.52
CA ALA A 232 -7.94 7.77 32.61
C ALA A 232 -8.33 6.72 33.67
N LEU A 233 -7.89 5.46 33.51
CA LEU A 233 -8.09 4.33 34.41
C LEU A 233 -6.76 3.87 35.00
#